data_AF-A0A662PWW9-F1
#
_entry.id   AF-A0A662PWW9-F1
#
_cell.length_a   1.000
_cell.length_b   1.000
_cell.length_c   1.000
_cell.angle_alpha   90.00
_cell.angle_beta   90.00
_cell.angle_gamma   90.00
#
_symmetry.space_group_name_H-M   'P 1'
#
loop_
_entity.id
_entity.type
_entity.pdbx_description
1 polymer ?
#
loop_
_entity_poly.entity_id
_entity_poly.type
_entity_poly.pdbx_seq_one_letter_code
_entity_poly.pdbx_strand_id
1 'polypeptide(L)' 'MSGEKVSIKVSKELYEKAEKFVKESGGFSNVDELVEFLLNEILAEEGPEYKLSKEEEEEVKKRLRSLGYI' A
#
# COMPACT_ATOMS: atom_id res chain seq x y z
N MET A 1 -7.02 -10.58 -13.56
CA MET A 1 -7.08 -12.05 -13.72
C MET A 1 -8.11 -12.55 -12.73
N SER A 2 -9.17 -13.25 -13.16
CA SER A 2 -10.15 -13.81 -12.21
C SER A 2 -9.55 -15.03 -11.52
N GLY A 3 -8.70 -14.78 -10.53
CA GLY A 3 -8.13 -15.79 -9.65
C GLY A 3 -9.19 -16.36 -8.71
N GLU A 4 -8.93 -17.55 -8.20
CA GLU A 4 -9.74 -18.17 -7.15
C GLU A 4 -9.77 -17.26 -5.91
N LYS A 5 -10.97 -17.01 -5.37
CA LYS A 5 -11.17 -16.21 -4.14
C LYS A 5 -11.42 -17.13 -2.95
N VAL A 6 -10.90 -16.74 -1.80
CA VAL A 6 -11.11 -17.42 -0.52
C VAL A 6 -11.91 -16.53 0.43
N SER A 7 -12.79 -17.13 1.23
CA SER A 7 -13.55 -16.40 2.24
C SER A 7 -12.77 -16.29 3.55
N ILE A 8 -12.61 -15.07 4.05
CA ILE A 8 -12.01 -14.79 5.36
C ILE A 8 -13.08 -14.36 6.36
N LYS A 9 -12.86 -14.63 7.64
CA LYS A 9 -13.72 -14.13 8.72
C LYS A 9 -13.08 -12.90 9.34
N VAL A 10 -13.86 -11.82 9.43
CA VAL A 10 -13.48 -10.57 10.10
C VAL A 10 -14.54 -10.22 11.15
N SER A 11 -14.20 -9.37 12.12
CA SER A 11 -15.20 -8.90 13.08
C SER A 11 -16.27 -8.06 12.38
N LYS A 12 -17.52 -8.18 12.84
CA LYS A 12 -18.66 -7.45 12.27
C LYS A 12 -18.44 -5.94 12.30
N GLU A 13 -17.90 -5.43 13.41
CA GLU A 13 -17.58 -4.01 13.56
C GLU A 13 -16.55 -3.51 12.54
N LEU A 14 -15.53 -4.34 12.22
CA LEU A 14 -14.52 -3.98 11.23
C LEU A 14 -15.13 -3.95 9.82
N TYR A 15 -15.98 -4.93 9.51
CA TYR A 15 -16.70 -4.97 8.24
C TYR A 15 -17.60 -3.75 8.05
N GLU A 16 -18.35 -3.35 9.08
CA GLU A 16 -19.21 -2.15 9.01
C GLU A 16 -18.41 -0.86 8.79
N LYS A 17 -17.23 -0.74 9.41
CA LYS A 17 -16.32 0.39 9.16
C LYS A 17 -15.79 0.39 7.73
N ALA A 18 -15.39 -0.78 7.22
CA ALA A 18 -14.94 -0.93 5.85
C ALA A 18 -16.05 -0.60 4.85
N GLU A 19 -17.28 -1.05 5.10
CA GLU A 19 -18.43 -0.78 4.24
C GLU A 19 -18.76 0.73 4.18
N LYS A 20 -18.71 1.43 5.32
CA LYS A 20 -18.85 2.89 5.35
C LYS A 20 -17.74 3.58 4.54
N PHE A 21 -16.50 3.16 4.73
CA PHE A 21 -15.36 3.71 4.00
C PHE A 21 -15.50 3.52 2.49
N VAL A 22 -15.95 2.35 2.03
CA VAL A 22 -16.21 2.08 0.59
C VAL A 22 -17.29 3.02 0.06
N LYS A 23 -18.38 3.22 0.81
CA LYS A 23 -19.48 4.12 0.43
C LYS A 23 -19.06 5.59 0.38
N GLU A 24 -18.19 6.04 1.28
CA GLU A 24 -17.76 7.43 1.40
C GLU A 24 -16.61 7.79 0.45
N SER A 25 -15.64 6.89 0.28
CA SER A 25 -14.43 7.16 -0.50
C SER A 25 -14.65 7.04 -2.01
N GLY A 26 -15.67 6.28 -2.45
CA GLY A 26 -16.04 6.13 -3.87
C GLY A 26 -15.01 5.44 -4.78
N GLY A 27 -13.82 5.13 -4.26
CA GLY A 27 -12.72 4.51 -5.01
C GLY A 27 -12.73 2.98 -5.04
N PHE A 28 -13.68 2.35 -4.34
CA PHE A 28 -13.81 0.89 -4.28
C PHE A 28 -15.27 0.49 -4.55
N SER A 29 -15.47 -0.63 -5.23
CA SER A 29 -16.79 -1.14 -5.58
C SER A 29 -17.42 -1.96 -4.44
N ASN A 30 -16.58 -2.60 -3.62
CA ASN A 30 -16.99 -3.43 -2.49
C ASN A 30 -15.85 -3.58 -1.46
N VAL A 31 -16.17 -4.18 -0.32
CA VAL A 31 -15.21 -4.41 0.77
C VAL A 31 -14.11 -5.40 0.37
N ASP A 32 -14.40 -6.37 -0.51
CA ASP A 32 -13.40 -7.34 -0.94
C ASP A 32 -12.27 -6.67 -1.74
N GLU A 33 -12.61 -5.71 -2.61
CA GLU A 33 -11.64 -4.92 -3.39
C GLU A 33 -10.74 -4.07 -2.49
N LEU A 34 -11.33 -3.44 -1.46
CA LEU A 34 -10.57 -2.69 -0.45
C LEU A 34 -9.60 -3.61 0.30
N VAL A 35 -10.07 -4.78 0.75
CA VAL A 35 -9.27 -5.73 1.51
C VAL A 35 -8.15 -6.31 0.65
N GLU A 36 -8.45 -6.67 -0.60
CA GLU A 36 -7.47 -7.18 -1.56
C GLU A 36 -6.40 -6.12 -1.85
N PHE A 37 -6.77 -4.85 -2.06
CA PHE A 37 -5.82 -3.76 -2.25
C PHE A 37 -4.92 -3.57 -1.02
N LEU A 38 -5.50 -3.47 0.19
CA LEU A 38 -4.72 -3.27 1.41
C LEU A 38 -3.80 -4.45 1.71
N LEU A 39 -4.27 -5.68 1.50
CA LEU A 39 -3.44 -6.87 1.69
C LEU A 39 -2.30 -6.92 0.66
N ASN A 40 -2.56 -6.56 -0.60
CA ASN A 40 -1.50 -6.47 -1.60
C ASN A 40 -0.48 -5.38 -1.25
N GLU A 41 -0.92 -4.18 -0.84
CA GLU A 41 -0.01 -3.10 -0.42
C GLU A 41 0.86 -3.48 0.79
N ILE A 42 0.31 -4.25 1.74
CA ILE A 42 1.03 -4.69 2.94
C ILE A 42 1.94 -5.90 2.67
N LEU A 43 1.50 -6.82 1.81
CA LEU A 43 2.21 -8.08 1.51
C LEU A 43 3.15 -7.99 0.32
N ALA A 44 3.03 -6.96 -0.52
CA ALA A 44 4.09 -6.61 -1.44
C ALA A 44 5.35 -6.36 -0.61
N GLU A 45 6.37 -7.22 -0.75
CA GLU A 45 7.67 -7.06 -0.09
C GLU A 45 8.34 -5.72 -0.46
N GLU A 46 7.82 -5.04 -1.47
CA GLU A 46 7.96 -3.60 -1.70
C GLU A 46 6.99 -2.83 -0.79
N GLY A 47 7.20 -2.92 0.52
CA GLY A 47 6.75 -1.86 1.42
C GLY A 47 7.20 -0.51 0.84
N PRO A 48 6.46 0.60 1.08
CA PRO A 48 6.53 1.84 0.31
C PRO A 48 7.93 2.06 -0.25
N GLU A 49 8.05 1.90 -1.57
CA GLU A 49 9.25 1.88 -2.41
C GLU A 49 9.97 3.25 -2.44
N TYR A 50 10.14 3.86 -1.26
CA TYR A 50 10.81 5.12 -0.99
C TYR A 50 11.59 5.09 0.34
N LYS A 51 11.88 3.92 0.89
CA LYS A 51 13.07 3.80 1.76
C LYS A 51 14.26 3.49 0.86
N LEU A 52 14.73 4.56 0.25
CA LEU A 52 16.02 4.67 -0.40
C LEU A 52 17.02 3.84 0.42
N SER A 53 17.54 2.76 -0.17
CA SER A 53 18.50 1.90 0.52
C SER A 53 19.71 2.74 0.92
N LYS A 54 20.47 2.31 1.95
CA LYS A 54 21.65 3.08 2.39
C LYS A 54 22.63 3.36 1.23
N GLU A 55 22.69 2.47 0.25
CA GLU A 55 23.52 2.59 -0.94
C GLU A 55 23.00 3.67 -1.89
N GLU A 56 21.69 3.68 -2.14
CA GLU A 56 21.06 4.73 -2.94
C GLU A 56 21.18 6.10 -2.22
N GLU A 57 21.12 6.16 -0.88
CA GLU A 57 21.22 7.42 -0.12
C GLU A 57 22.63 8.02 -0.25
N GLU A 58 23.64 7.15 -0.24
CA GLU A 58 25.02 7.55 -0.52
C GLU A 58 25.18 8.07 -1.94
N GLU A 59 24.53 7.46 -2.93
CA GLU A 59 24.59 7.90 -4.32
C GLU A 59 23.92 9.26 -4.52
N VAL A 60 22.74 9.47 -3.92
CA VAL A 60 22.06 10.77 -3.91
C VAL A 60 22.92 11.83 -3.20
N LYS A 61 23.53 11.51 -2.05
CA LYS A 61 24.47 12.43 -1.36
C LYS A 61 25.70 12.75 -2.20
N LYS A 62 26.25 11.79 -2.96
CA LYS A 62 27.36 12.03 -3.89
C LYS A 62 26.93 12.98 -5.02
N ARG A 63 25.77 12.73 -5.63
CA ARG A 63 25.22 13.61 -6.69
C ARG A 63 24.94 15.02 -6.18
N LEU A 64 24.35 15.16 -4.99
CA LEU A 64 24.07 16.46 -4.38
C LEU A 64 25.35 17.25 -4.05
N ARG A 65 26.41 16.58 -3.56
CA ARG A 65 27.74 17.19 -3.38
C ARG A 65 28.37 17.63 -4.70
N SER A 66 28.29 16.80 -5.74
CA SER A 66 28.78 17.16 -7.08
C SER A 66 28.06 18.37 -7.68
N LEU A 67 26.79 18.56 -7.30
CA LEU A 67 25.97 19.69 -7.73
C LEU A 67 26.03 20.90 -6.78
N GLY A 68 26.78 20.81 -5.67
CA GLY A 68 27.02 21.91 -4.72
C GLY A 68 25.87 22.26 -3.79
N TYR A 69 24.91 21.34 -3.60
CA TYR A 69 23.78 21.55 -2.69
C TYR A 69 24.09 21.21 -1.22
N ILE A 70 25.22 20.55 -0.95
CA ILE A 70 25.74 20.15 0.38
C ILE A 70 27.26 20.31 0.39
#